data_AF-A0A973EPN4-F1
#
_entry.id   AF-A0A973EPN4-F1
#
_cell.length_a   1.000
_cell.length_b   1.000
_cell.length_c   1.000
_cell.angle_alpha   90.00
_cell.angle_beta   90.00
_cell.angle_gamma   90.00
#
_symmetry.space_group_name_H-M   'P 1'
#
loop_
_entity.id
_entity.type
_entity.pdbx_description
1 polymer ?
#
loop_
_entity_poly.entity_id
_entity_poly.type
_entity_poly.pdbx_seq_one_letter_code
_entity_poly.pdbx_strand_id
1 'polypeptide(L)'
;MEIKDFVKAALKKVAQKVKDGSLDKQEPGYNDSEEMLLDWIWIELKEESPDKDAVIDMDLDDLYEVIESSADMYEDYHILLESIRTEAD
;
A
#
# COMPACT_ATOMS: atom_id res chain seq x y z
N MET A 1 -7.40 -0.97 18.02
CA MET A 1 -7.20 -0.88 16.56
C MET A 1 -6.02 -1.79 16.28
N GLU A 2 -6.24 -2.85 15.54
CA GLU A 2 -5.19 -3.83 15.20
C GLU A 2 -4.39 -3.32 14.00
N ILE A 3 -3.18 -3.85 13.76
CA ILE A 3 -2.34 -3.43 12.63
C ILE A 3 -3.08 -3.55 11.28
N LYS A 4 -3.96 -4.55 11.15
CA LYS A 4 -4.85 -4.75 9.99
C LYS A 4 -5.76 -3.54 9.72
N ASP A 5 -6.30 -2.91 10.77
CA ASP A 5 -7.15 -1.73 10.62
C ASP A 5 -6.35 -0.54 10.05
N PHE A 6 -5.10 -0.39 10.48
CA PHE A 6 -4.21 0.66 9.98
C PHE A 6 -3.75 0.38 8.55
N VAL A 7 -3.42 -0.86 8.20
CA VAL A 7 -3.11 -1.27 6.82
C VAL A 7 -4.31 -0.99 5.91
N LYS A 8 -5.52 -1.31 6.35
CA LYS A 8 -6.75 -1.00 5.59
C LYS A 8 -6.95 0.50 5.39
N ALA A 9 -6.66 1.32 6.40
CA ALA A 9 -6.75 2.78 6.29
C ALA A 9 -5.68 3.33 5.33
N ALA A 10 -4.44 2.85 5.43
CA ALA A 10 -3.34 3.20 4.55
C ALA A 10 -3.66 2.85 3.08
N LEU A 11 -4.13 1.63 2.81
CA LEU A 11 -4.54 1.18 1.48
C LEU A 11 -5.60 2.12 0.86
N LYS A 12 -6.62 2.50 1.64
CA LYS A 12 -7.66 3.43 1.18
C LYS A 12 -7.12 4.82 0.87
N LYS A 13 -6.16 5.31 1.66
CA LYS A 13 -5.50 6.60 1.40
C LYS A 13 -4.68 6.54 0.12
N VAL A 14 -3.88 5.49 -0.07
CA VAL A 14 -3.11 5.30 -1.31
C VAL A 14 -4.04 5.26 -2.51
N ALA A 15 -5.13 4.48 -2.45
CA ALA A 15 -6.13 4.44 -3.53
C ALA A 15 -6.68 5.83 -3.88
N GLN A 16 -6.99 6.65 -2.86
CA GLN A 16 -7.45 8.01 -3.06
C GLN A 16 -6.36 8.91 -3.66
N LYS A 17 -5.12 8.83 -3.18
CA LYS A 17 -3.98 9.61 -3.71
C LYS A 17 -3.64 9.24 -5.15
N VAL A 18 -3.72 7.95 -5.51
CA VAL A 18 -3.56 7.47 -6.89
C VAL A 18 -4.65 8.07 -7.78
N LYS A 19 -5.91 8.02 -7.34
CA LYS A 19 -7.05 8.59 -8.07
C LYS A 19 -6.95 10.11 -8.25
N ASP A 20 -6.45 10.81 -7.23
CA ASP A 20 -6.27 12.26 -7.26
C ASP A 20 -4.99 12.69 -8.02
N GLY A 21 -4.19 11.74 -8.53
CA GLY A 21 -2.94 12.00 -9.24
C GLY A 21 -1.82 12.56 -8.35
N SER A 22 -1.91 12.35 -7.03
CA SER A 22 -0.91 12.82 -6.06
C SER A 22 0.28 11.88 -5.91
N LEU A 23 0.16 10.63 -6.41
CA LEU A 23 1.24 9.66 -6.47
C LEU A 23 1.71 9.50 -7.92
N ASP A 24 3.02 9.53 -8.11
CA ASP A 24 3.64 9.38 -9.42
C ASP A 24 3.81 7.90 -9.76
N LYS A 25 2.98 7.38 -10.68
CA LYS A 25 3.04 5.97 -11.12
C LYS A 25 4.32 5.63 -11.90
N GLN A 26 5.13 6.62 -12.26
CA GLN A 26 6.42 6.44 -12.93
C GLN A 26 7.58 6.81 -12.02
N GLU A 27 7.37 6.74 -10.70
CA GLU A 27 8.38 7.13 -9.72
C GLU A 27 9.72 6.42 -9.96
N PRO A 28 10.81 7.17 -10.19
CA PRO A 28 12.10 6.59 -10.49
C PRO A 28 12.66 5.87 -9.27
N GLY A 29 12.98 4.59 -9.43
CA GLY A 29 13.50 3.75 -8.35
C GLY A 29 12.78 2.41 -8.22
N TYR A 30 11.56 2.33 -8.73
CA TYR A 30 10.80 1.08 -8.79
C TYR A 30 10.86 0.47 -10.19
N ASN A 31 11.12 -0.83 -10.25
CA ASN A 31 11.04 -1.61 -11.50
C ASN A 31 9.76 -2.45 -11.56
N ASP A 32 9.00 -2.46 -10.47
CA ASP A 32 7.80 -3.28 -10.30
C ASP A 32 6.71 -2.45 -9.60
N SER A 33 5.50 -2.47 -10.17
CA SER A 33 4.36 -1.70 -9.65
C SER A 33 3.82 -2.25 -8.34
N GLU A 34 4.04 -3.52 -8.04
CA GLU A 34 3.64 -4.17 -6.79
C GLU A 34 4.53 -3.69 -5.64
N GLU A 35 5.85 -3.67 -5.86
CA GLU A 35 6.84 -3.11 -4.92
C GLU A 35 6.53 -1.64 -4.62
N MET A 36 6.29 -0.84 -5.66
CA MET A 36 5.92 0.58 -5.51
C MET A 36 4.62 0.75 -4.72
N LEU A 37 3.60 -0.05 -5.01
CA LEU A 37 2.32 0.03 -4.30
C LEU A 37 2.48 -0.34 -2.81
N LEU A 38 3.21 -1.42 -2.51
CA LEU A 38 3.46 -1.85 -1.14
C LEU A 38 4.24 -0.79 -0.37
N ASP A 39 5.24 -0.16 -1.00
CA ASP A 39 6.01 0.91 -0.35
C ASP A 39 5.15 2.16 -0.08
N TRP A 40 4.29 2.57 -1.02
CA TRP A 40 3.33 3.66 -0.76
C TRP A 40 2.40 3.35 0.41
N ILE A 41 1.89 2.11 0.50
CA ILE A 41 1.05 1.69 1.63
C ILE A 41 1.86 1.73 2.93
N TRP A 42 3.12 1.28 2.92
CA TRP A 42 4.01 1.32 4.07
C TRP A 42 4.31 2.75 4.54
N ILE A 43 4.53 3.68 3.61
CA ILE A 43 4.72 5.11 3.91
C ILE A 43 3.49 5.68 4.63
N GLU A 44 2.28 5.45 4.10
CA GLU A 44 1.05 5.91 4.76
C GLU A 44 0.86 5.24 6.14
N LEU A 45 1.19 3.96 6.24
CA LEU A 45 1.09 3.21 7.49
C LEU A 45 2.01 3.78 8.58
N LYS A 46 3.22 4.23 8.23
CA LYS A 46 4.14 4.90 9.16
C LYS A 46 3.62 6.24 9.66
N GLU A 47 2.84 6.94 8.84
CA GLU A 47 2.22 8.21 9.22
C GLU A 47 1.05 7.99 10.18
N GLU A 48 0.25 6.95 9.95
CA GLU A 48 -0.99 6.68 10.70
C GLU A 48 -0.81 5.81 11.94
N SER A 49 0.19 4.92 11.96
CA SER A 49 0.37 3.98 13.07
C SER A 49 0.83 4.71 14.34
N PRO A 50 0.17 4.49 15.50
CA PRO A 50 0.64 4.99 16.78
C PRO A 50 1.91 4.27 17.26
N ASP A 51 2.15 3.06 16.77
CA ASP A 51 3.35 2.27 17.05
C ASP A 51 4.25 2.29 15.81
N LYS A 52 5.14 3.29 15.77
CA LYS A 52 6.09 3.45 14.66
C LYS A 52 7.18 2.40 14.69
N ASP A 53 7.56 1.93 15.86
CA ASP A 53 8.61 0.93 16.01
C ASP A 53 8.17 -0.40 15.38
N ALA A 54 6.92 -0.82 15.62
CA ALA A 54 6.35 -2.00 14.98
C ALA A 54 6.27 -1.91 13.45
N VAL A 55 6.06 -0.71 12.89
CA VAL A 55 6.00 -0.50 11.43
C VAL A 55 7.40 -0.36 10.83
N ILE A 56 8.38 0.13 11.59
CA ILE A 56 9.79 0.23 11.17
C ILE A 56 10.41 -1.16 11.05
N ASP A 57 10.07 -2.07 11.96
CA ASP A 57 10.56 -3.45 11.94
C ASP A 57 9.85 -4.33 10.90
N MET A 58 8.76 -3.84 10.30
CA MET A 58 7.97 -4.54 9.28
C MET A 58 8.55 -4.28 7.88
N ASP A 59 8.75 -5.34 7.11
CA ASP A 59 9.16 -5.25 5.71
C ASP A 59 7.95 -5.31 4.74
N LEU A 60 8.22 -5.27 3.42
CA LEU A 60 7.16 -5.32 2.41
C LEU A 60 6.50 -6.70 2.33
N ASP A 61 7.22 -7.77 2.66
CA ASP A 61 6.71 -9.14 2.66
C ASP A 61 5.73 -9.33 3.83
N ASP A 62 6.07 -8.83 5.02
CA ASP A 62 5.20 -8.80 6.18
C ASP A 62 3.91 -7.99 5.89
N LEU A 63 4.06 -6.82 5.26
CA LEU A 63 2.91 -6.00 4.85
C LEU A 63 2.01 -6.76 3.87
N TYR A 64 2.60 -7.43 2.90
CA TYR A 64 1.88 -8.25 1.95
C TYR A 64 1.12 -9.39 2.64
N GLU A 65 1.75 -10.10 3.58
CA GLU A 65 1.11 -11.16 4.36
C GLU A 65 -0.11 -10.63 5.13
N VAL A 66 0.00 -9.42 5.71
CA VAL A 66 -1.14 -8.77 6.38
C VAL A 66 -2.28 -8.49 5.40
N ILE A 67 -1.97 -8.00 4.20
CA ILE A 67 -2.96 -7.75 3.13
C ILE A 67 -3.63 -9.05 2.69
N GLU A 68 -2.85 -10.09 2.39
CA GLU A 68 -3.32 -11.40 1.95
C GLU A 68 -4.20 -12.09 3.00
N SER A 69 -3.94 -11.83 4.29
CA SER A 69 -4.70 -12.41 5.40
C SER A 69 -6.19 -12.01 5.44
N SER A 70 -6.62 -11.04 4.62
CA SER A 70 -7.99 -10.54 4.55
C SER A 70 -8.47 -10.47 3.10
N ALA A 71 -9.45 -11.30 2.73
CA ALA A 71 -9.95 -11.39 1.35
C ALA A 71 -10.42 -10.02 0.79
N ASP A 72 -11.07 -9.21 1.61
CA ASP A 72 -11.55 -7.86 1.26
C ASP A 72 -10.39 -6.89 1.00
N MET A 73 -9.34 -6.92 1.83
CA MET A 73 -8.14 -6.09 1.62
C MET A 73 -7.33 -6.55 0.42
N TYR A 74 -7.22 -7.86 0.23
CA TYR A 74 -6.50 -8.45 -0.88
C TYR A 74 -7.18 -8.11 -2.22
N GLU A 75 -8.52 -8.15 -2.27
CA GLU A 75 -9.28 -7.72 -3.44
C GLU A 75 -9.09 -6.21 -3.71
N ASP A 76 -9.26 -5.35 -2.71
CA ASP A 76 -9.04 -3.91 -2.83
C ASP A 76 -7.60 -3.58 -3.33
N TYR A 77 -6.62 -4.31 -2.80
CA TYR A 77 -5.21 -4.20 -3.20
C TYR A 77 -4.99 -4.58 -4.67
N HIS A 78 -5.52 -5.73 -5.12
CA HIS A 78 -5.39 -6.18 -6.51
C HIS A 78 -6.07 -5.23 -7.49
N ILE A 79 -7.25 -4.72 -7.16
CA ILE A 79 -7.95 -3.73 -8.00
C ILE A 79 -7.08 -2.48 -8.18
N LEU A 80 -6.46 -2.00 -7.10
CA LEU A 80 -5.59 -0.83 -7.15
C LEU A 80 -4.31 -1.10 -7.96
N LEU A 81 -3.69 -2.27 -7.75
CA LEU A 81 -2.49 -2.68 -8.47
C LEU A 81 -2.74 -2.74 -9.98
N GLU A 82 -3.85 -3.35 -10.40
CA GLU A 82 -4.26 -3.41 -11.81
C GLU A 82 -4.50 -2.01 -12.40
N SER A 83 -5.08 -1.10 -11.63
CA SER A 83 -5.26 0.30 -12.06
C SER A 83 -3.92 1.02 -12.29
N ILE A 84 -2.93 0.76 -11.44
CA ILE A 84 -1.59 1.34 -11.58
C ILE A 84 -0.89 0.77 -12.83
N ARG A 85 -0.96 -0.55 -13.02
CA ARG A 85 -0.37 -1.24 -14.18
C ARG A 85 -0.99 -0.82 -15.51
N THR A 86 -2.31 -0.68 -15.56
CA THR A 86 -3.04 -0.36 -16.81
C THR A 86 -2.77 1.05 -17.32
N GLU A 87 -2.44 2.00 -16.44
CA GLU A 87 -2.16 3.39 -16.83
C GLU A 87 -0.67 3.68 -17.07
N ALA A 88 0.21 2.68 -16.89
CA ALA A 88 1.65 2.79 -17.14
C ALA A 88 2.04 2.46 -18.60
N ASP A 89 1.10 1.99 -19.42
CA ASP A 89 1.23 1.69 -20.88
C ASP A 89 0.79 2.90 -21.74
#